data_AF-A0A7V8AZZ4-F1
#
_entry.id   AF-A0A7V8AZZ4-F1
#
_cell.length_a   1.000
_cell.length_b   1.000
_cell.length_c   1.000
_cell.angle_alpha   90.00
_cell.angle_beta   90.00
_cell.angle_gamma   90.00
#
_symmetry.space_group_name_H-M   'P 1'
#
loop_
_entity.id
_entity.type
_entity.pdbx_description
1 polymer ?
#
loop_
_entity_poly.entity_id
_entity_poly.type
_entity_poly.pdbx_seq_one_letter_code
_entity_poly.pdbx_strand_id
1 'polypeptide(L)'
;MKFIKHYYRLPFLFITLFFLSGCLYDFPPSKPSSQIDTWLLGQWTAQDKSGKIFEAVITPINNTHYHVTFCDKDKNNALPWEFEGWISRVGNLRFLTLQSLSSNPRFHGKYLFLHYELMKSETDKENGVIARQIRISEPQLPASDITLDSYHLRQEITKKANQGTLLLPDKAPLGFSVWTRTGGEITWPKQRLF
;
A
#
# COMPACT_ATOMS: atom_id res chain seq x y z
N MET A 1 -42.61 -6.42 39.44
CA MET A 1 -42.02 -7.24 38.36
C MET A 1 -42.67 -6.82 37.04
N LYS A 2 -41.98 -5.98 36.24
CA LYS A 2 -42.32 -5.66 34.85
C LYS A 2 -41.00 -5.32 34.13
N PHE A 3 -40.55 -6.23 33.27
CA PHE A 3 -39.39 -6.07 32.39
C PHE A 3 -39.83 -5.33 31.12
N ILE A 4 -39.17 -4.23 30.79
CA ILE A 4 -39.29 -3.59 29.47
C ILE A 4 -37.96 -3.80 28.72
N LYS A 5 -38.05 -4.60 27.66
CA LYS A 5 -36.96 -4.97 26.74
C LYS A 5 -36.31 -3.72 26.13
N HIS A 6 -35.00 -3.55 26.35
CA HIS A 6 -34.17 -2.67 25.54
C HIS A 6 -33.50 -3.51 24.44
N TYR A 7 -34.03 -3.41 23.22
CA TYR A 7 -33.45 -4.07 22.05
C TYR A 7 -32.19 -3.33 21.59
N TYR A 8 -31.08 -4.07 21.61
CA TYR A 8 -29.86 -3.97 20.81
C TYR A 8 -29.78 -2.80 19.82
N ARG A 9 -29.11 -1.71 20.23
CA ARG A 9 -28.55 -0.74 19.29
C ARG A 9 -27.34 -1.34 18.58
N LEU A 10 -27.63 -1.87 17.39
CA LEU A 10 -26.86 -1.63 16.16
C LEU A 10 -25.31 -1.75 16.25
N PRO A 11 -24.74 -2.97 16.40
CA PRO A 11 -23.30 -3.19 16.20
C PRO A 11 -22.91 -3.29 14.71
N PHE A 12 -23.80 -2.93 13.78
CA PHE A 12 -23.58 -3.14 12.34
C PHE A 12 -22.81 -2.00 11.65
N LEU A 13 -22.71 -0.82 12.29
CA LEU A 13 -21.97 0.33 11.75
C LEU A 13 -20.44 0.24 11.97
N PHE A 14 -19.96 -0.78 12.69
CA PHE A 14 -18.53 -1.08 12.79
C PHE A 14 -18.01 -1.98 11.66
N ILE A 15 -18.91 -2.62 10.90
CA ILE A 15 -18.55 -3.46 9.75
C ILE A 15 -18.20 -2.60 8.52
N THR A 16 -18.65 -1.34 8.46
CA THR A 16 -18.25 -0.40 7.40
C THR A 16 -16.85 0.20 7.59
N LEU A 17 -16.22 0.04 8.77
CA LEU A 17 -14.82 0.43 9.04
C LEU A 17 -13.80 -0.58 8.48
N PHE A 18 -14.23 -1.74 7.98
CA PHE A 18 -13.40 -2.71 7.26
C PHE A 18 -13.19 -2.36 5.78
N PHE A 19 -13.89 -1.34 5.25
CA PHE A 19 -13.87 -0.99 3.82
C PHE A 19 -12.67 -0.13 3.36
N LEU A 20 -11.62 -0.05 4.19
CA LEU A 20 -10.30 0.41 3.77
C LEU A 20 -9.28 -0.74 3.69
N SER A 21 -9.79 -1.97 3.55
CA SER A 21 -9.25 -3.17 2.89
C SER A 21 -7.74 -3.20 2.55
N GLY A 22 -6.92 -2.84 3.52
CA GLY A 22 -5.50 -3.09 3.65
C GLY A 22 -5.26 -3.30 5.14
N CYS A 23 -4.73 -4.47 5.54
CA CYS A 23 -4.37 -4.70 6.93
C CYS A 23 -3.29 -3.67 7.30
N LEU A 24 -3.62 -2.80 8.26
CA LEU A 24 -2.68 -1.85 8.82
C LEU A 24 -2.00 -2.51 10.03
N TYR A 25 -0.72 -2.82 9.87
CA TYR A 25 0.10 -3.52 10.85
C TYR A 25 0.75 -2.54 11.84
N ASP A 26 1.04 -3.05 13.04
CA ASP A 26 1.71 -2.29 14.10
C ASP A 26 3.21 -2.18 13.88
N PHE A 27 3.80 -3.13 13.15
CA PHE A 27 5.23 -3.20 12.87
C PHE A 27 5.48 -3.52 11.39
N PRO A 28 6.55 -2.99 10.79
CA PRO A 28 6.91 -3.36 9.44
C PRO A 28 7.62 -4.71 9.43
N PRO A 29 7.62 -5.45 8.31
CA PRO A 29 8.36 -6.70 8.21
C PRO A 29 9.88 -6.47 8.28
N SER A 30 10.38 -5.35 7.78
CA SER A 30 11.78 -4.95 7.97
C SER A 30 11.98 -3.44 7.78
N LYS A 31 13.14 -2.95 8.23
CA LYS A 31 13.72 -1.67 7.81
C LYS A 31 14.02 -1.65 6.30
N PRO A 32 14.37 -0.50 5.70
CA PRO A 32 14.83 -0.44 4.31
C PRO A 32 15.90 -1.47 4.01
N SER A 33 15.71 -2.22 2.93
CA SER A 33 16.55 -3.37 2.55
C SER A 33 17.35 -3.12 1.27
N SER A 34 17.01 -2.07 0.51
CA SER A 34 17.69 -1.67 -0.71
C SER A 34 17.54 -0.17 -0.96
N GLN A 35 18.25 0.35 -1.95
CA GLN A 35 17.90 1.63 -2.55
C GLN A 35 16.52 1.58 -3.18
N ILE A 36 15.92 2.75 -3.39
CA ILE A 36 14.66 2.89 -4.09
C ILE A 36 14.74 2.31 -5.51
N ASP A 37 13.72 1.56 -5.89
CA ASP A 37 13.41 1.26 -7.29
C ASP A 37 12.93 2.55 -7.97
N THR A 38 13.79 3.16 -8.79
CA THR A 38 13.50 4.42 -9.49
C THR A 38 12.34 4.29 -10.48
N TRP A 39 12.11 3.09 -11.00
CA TRP A 39 11.00 2.82 -11.91
C TRP A 39 9.62 2.93 -11.24
N LEU A 40 9.53 2.86 -9.89
CA LEU A 40 8.30 3.13 -9.14
C LEU A 40 7.98 4.63 -9.04
N LEU A 41 8.95 5.52 -9.23
CA LEU A 41 8.71 6.96 -9.17
C LEU A 41 7.78 7.37 -10.30
N GLY A 42 6.80 8.24 -10.01
CA GLY A 42 5.83 8.65 -11.00
C GLY A 42 4.42 8.83 -10.45
N GLN A 43 3.52 9.18 -11.37
CA GLN A 43 2.09 9.21 -11.15
C GLN A 43 1.47 7.96 -11.75
N TRP A 44 0.68 7.29 -10.94
CA TRP A 44 0.07 6.00 -11.21
C TRP A 44 -1.43 6.12 -11.06
N THR A 45 -2.18 5.45 -11.93
CA THR A 45 -3.62 5.31 -11.76
C THR A 45 -4.05 3.85 -11.81
N ALA A 46 -5.08 3.53 -11.06
CA ALA A 46 -5.75 2.25 -11.13
C ALA A 46 -7.26 2.46 -11.13
N GLN A 47 -7.97 1.51 -11.71
CA GLN A 47 -9.42 1.49 -11.72
C GLN A 47 -9.88 0.25 -10.95
N ASP A 48 -10.83 0.43 -10.03
CA ASP A 48 -11.44 -0.71 -9.34
C ASP A 48 -12.55 -1.37 -10.18
N LYS A 49 -13.09 -2.48 -9.66
CA LYS A 49 -14.19 -3.22 -10.32
C LYS A 49 -15.48 -2.41 -10.47
N SER A 50 -15.67 -1.35 -9.68
CA SER A 50 -16.83 -0.45 -9.77
C SER A 50 -16.65 0.66 -10.79
N GLY A 51 -15.48 0.74 -11.43
CA GLY A 51 -15.13 1.76 -12.40
C GLY A 51 -14.51 3.01 -11.78
N LYS A 52 -14.30 3.02 -10.46
CA LYS A 52 -13.75 4.15 -9.72
C LYS A 52 -12.25 4.29 -9.94
N ILE A 53 -11.78 5.51 -10.12
CA ILE A 53 -10.38 5.80 -10.42
C ILE A 53 -9.63 6.25 -9.16
N PHE A 54 -8.49 5.62 -8.94
CA PHE A 54 -7.53 5.98 -7.91
C PHE A 54 -6.24 6.48 -8.54
N GLU A 55 -5.61 7.44 -7.89
CA GLU A 55 -4.31 7.97 -8.27
C GLU A 55 -3.33 7.84 -7.11
N ALA A 56 -2.09 7.50 -7.43
CA ALA A 56 -0.98 7.51 -6.50
C ALA A 56 0.20 8.29 -7.10
N VAL A 57 0.85 9.11 -6.29
CA VAL A 57 2.09 9.81 -6.65
C VAL A 57 3.21 9.31 -5.75
N ILE A 58 4.28 8.81 -6.37
CA ILE A 58 5.46 8.30 -5.66
C ILE A 58 6.64 9.21 -5.99
N THR A 59 7.21 9.83 -4.97
CA THR A 59 8.36 10.73 -5.07
C THR A 59 9.51 10.25 -4.17
N PRO A 60 10.78 10.54 -4.49
CA PRO A 60 11.88 10.20 -3.60
C PRO A 60 11.96 11.18 -2.44
N ILE A 61 12.13 10.68 -1.20
CA ILE A 61 12.59 11.48 -0.05
C ILE A 61 14.11 11.46 -0.01
N ASN A 62 14.69 10.27 -0.12
CA ASN A 62 16.12 10.02 -0.18
C ASN A 62 16.38 8.71 -0.94
N ASN A 63 17.61 8.21 -0.95
CA ASN A 63 17.98 7.00 -1.71
C ASN A 63 17.33 5.70 -1.21
N THR A 64 16.65 5.71 -0.06
CA THR A 64 16.04 4.53 0.57
C THR A 64 14.55 4.68 0.87
N HIS A 65 14.02 5.91 0.81
CA HIS A 65 12.64 6.22 1.17
C HIS A 65 11.91 7.01 0.08
N TYR A 66 10.62 6.75 0.01
CA TYR A 66 9.65 7.41 -0.84
C TYR A 66 8.69 8.26 0.00
N HIS A 67 8.16 9.30 -0.60
CA HIS A 67 6.89 9.89 -0.19
C HIS A 67 5.82 9.38 -1.16
N VAL A 68 4.74 8.85 -0.62
CA VAL A 68 3.65 8.26 -1.40
C VAL A 68 2.35 8.95 -1.01
N THR A 69 1.68 9.55 -1.99
CA THR A 69 0.32 10.04 -1.82
C THR A 69 -0.65 9.16 -2.58
N PHE A 70 -1.84 8.96 -2.03
CA PHE A 70 -2.94 8.24 -2.66
C PHE A 70 -4.18 9.12 -2.60
N CYS A 71 -4.91 9.23 -3.71
CA CYS A 71 -6.18 9.94 -3.75
C CYS A 71 -7.23 9.22 -4.58
N ASP A 72 -8.47 9.43 -4.18
CA ASP A 72 -9.67 9.02 -4.90
C ASP A 72 -10.07 10.14 -5.87
N LYS A 73 -9.91 9.92 -7.18
CA LYS A 73 -10.16 10.94 -8.20
C LYS A 73 -11.63 11.33 -8.29
N ASP A 74 -12.52 10.40 -7.99
CA ASP A 74 -13.97 10.60 -8.16
C ASP A 74 -14.58 11.36 -6.98
N LYS A 75 -13.81 11.58 -5.92
CA LYS A 75 -14.24 12.32 -4.74
C LYS A 75 -13.65 13.74 -4.74
N ASN A 76 -14.44 14.69 -5.21
CA ASN A 76 -14.13 16.12 -5.10
C ASN A 76 -13.79 16.48 -3.64
N ASN A 77 -12.63 17.11 -3.43
CA ASN A 77 -12.08 17.52 -2.12
C ASN A 77 -11.65 16.39 -1.16
N ALA A 78 -11.38 15.17 -1.65
CA ALA A 78 -10.70 14.17 -0.83
C ALA A 78 -9.26 14.61 -0.54
N LEU A 79 -8.92 14.75 0.75
CA LEU A 79 -7.53 14.90 1.15
C LEU A 79 -6.76 13.61 0.78
N PRO A 80 -5.56 13.73 0.19
CA PRO A 80 -4.76 12.56 -0.12
C PRO A 80 -4.34 11.86 1.18
N TRP A 81 -4.29 10.54 1.13
CA TRP A 81 -3.59 9.78 2.16
C TRP A 81 -2.10 9.84 1.88
N GLU A 82 -1.32 10.14 2.90
CA GLU A 82 0.13 10.30 2.80
C GLU A 82 0.86 9.19 3.55
N PHE A 83 1.95 8.72 2.95
CA PHE A 83 2.78 7.66 3.49
C PHE A 83 4.27 7.95 3.26
N GLU A 84 5.09 7.53 4.21
CA GLU A 84 6.51 7.31 4.00
C GLU A 84 6.71 5.85 3.57
N GLY A 85 7.38 5.63 2.45
CA GLY A 85 7.56 4.31 1.86
C GLY A 85 9.01 3.84 1.83
N TRP A 86 9.26 2.54 1.91
CA TRP A 86 10.58 1.94 1.63
C TRP A 86 10.45 0.50 1.14
N ILE A 87 11.52 -0.02 0.55
CA ILE A 87 11.58 -1.41 0.12
C ILE A 87 12.00 -2.30 1.29
N SER A 88 11.10 -3.15 1.75
CA SER A 88 11.38 -4.20 2.73
C SER A 88 11.54 -5.56 2.05
N ARG A 89 12.20 -6.49 2.75
CA ARG A 89 12.49 -7.83 2.20
C ARG A 89 12.23 -8.92 3.23
N VAL A 90 11.52 -9.96 2.81
CA VAL A 90 11.32 -11.19 3.58
C VAL A 90 11.68 -12.38 2.70
N GLY A 91 12.82 -13.00 2.96
CA GLY A 91 13.37 -14.04 2.07
C GLY A 91 13.66 -13.47 0.68
N ASN A 92 13.00 -14.02 -0.34
CA ASN A 92 13.11 -13.57 -1.73
C ASN A 92 12.02 -12.58 -2.15
N LEU A 93 11.06 -12.30 -1.28
CA LEU A 93 9.96 -11.38 -1.57
C LEU A 93 10.35 -9.95 -1.22
N ARG A 94 9.97 -9.03 -2.11
CA ARG A 94 10.13 -7.59 -1.94
C ARG A 94 8.77 -6.96 -1.71
N PHE A 95 8.70 -6.05 -0.77
CA PHE A 95 7.49 -5.29 -0.50
C PHE A 95 7.79 -3.80 -0.46
N LEU A 96 6.85 -3.01 -0.97
CA LEU A 96 6.77 -1.59 -0.69
C LEU A 96 6.05 -1.45 0.65
N THR A 97 6.81 -1.22 1.71
CA THR A 97 6.26 -0.89 3.03
C THR A 97 5.93 0.59 3.07
N LEU A 98 4.74 0.93 3.52
CA LEU A 98 4.17 2.27 3.59
C LEU A 98 3.75 2.54 5.04
N GLN A 99 4.42 3.45 5.71
CA GLN A 99 4.03 3.97 7.01
C GLN A 99 3.06 5.13 6.83
N SER A 100 1.88 5.08 7.43
CA SER A 100 0.92 6.17 7.33
C SER A 100 1.40 7.41 8.08
N LEU A 101 1.41 8.54 7.37
CA LEU A 101 1.69 9.87 7.90
C LEU A 101 0.41 10.61 8.33
N SER A 102 -0.72 9.91 8.38
CA SER A 102 -2.02 10.49 8.73
C SER A 102 -1.95 11.27 10.05
N SER A 103 -2.64 12.41 10.10
CA SER A 103 -2.88 13.16 11.34
C SER A 103 -3.85 12.45 12.29
N ASN A 104 -4.56 11.42 11.81
CA ASN A 104 -5.42 10.60 12.65
C ASN A 104 -4.57 9.60 13.47
N PRO A 105 -4.57 9.68 14.81
CA PRO A 105 -3.75 8.83 15.67
C PRO A 105 -4.02 7.32 15.49
N ARG A 106 -5.21 6.94 15.00
CA ARG A 106 -5.55 5.54 14.74
C ARG A 106 -4.71 4.92 13.62
N PHE A 107 -4.36 5.74 12.62
CA PHE A 107 -3.65 5.29 11.43
C PHE A 107 -2.19 5.73 11.46
N HIS A 108 -1.88 6.82 12.16
CA HIS A 108 -0.53 7.34 12.30
C HIS A 108 0.46 6.26 12.75
N GLY A 109 1.54 6.11 11.99
CA GLY A 109 2.61 5.16 12.30
C GLY A 109 2.26 3.68 12.02
N LYS A 110 1.04 3.37 11.57
CA LYS A 110 0.68 2.02 11.11
C LYS A 110 1.28 1.76 9.72
N TYR A 111 1.51 0.49 9.44
CA TYR A 111 2.19 0.05 8.23
C TYR A 111 1.24 -0.71 7.31
N LEU A 112 1.28 -0.39 6.03
CA LEU A 112 0.82 -1.25 4.95
C LEU A 112 2.07 -1.82 4.28
N PHE A 113 2.06 -3.05 3.78
CA PHE A 113 3.14 -3.52 2.92
C PHE A 113 2.60 -4.31 1.75
N LEU A 114 3.07 -3.91 0.57
CA LEU A 114 2.50 -4.29 -0.71
C LEU A 114 3.55 -5.03 -1.52
N HIS A 115 3.25 -6.24 -1.97
CA HIS A 115 4.07 -6.88 -2.98
C HIS A 115 3.82 -6.16 -4.31
N TYR A 116 4.87 -5.94 -5.08
CA TYR A 116 4.77 -5.25 -6.36
C TYR A 116 5.60 -5.96 -7.43
N GLU A 117 5.04 -6.03 -8.63
CA GLU A 117 5.64 -6.69 -9.78
C GLU A 117 5.61 -5.74 -10.98
N LEU A 118 6.73 -5.65 -11.70
CA LEU A 118 6.80 -4.94 -12.96
C LEU A 118 6.12 -5.77 -14.05
N MET A 119 5.01 -5.27 -14.60
CA MET A 119 4.20 -5.97 -15.60
C MET A 119 4.60 -5.58 -17.02
N LYS A 120 4.77 -4.29 -17.26
CA LYS A 120 5.16 -3.74 -18.56
C LYS A 120 6.21 -2.67 -18.33
N SER A 121 7.32 -2.80 -19.04
CA SER A 121 8.39 -1.82 -19.06
C SER A 121 8.66 -1.33 -20.48
N GLU A 122 9.23 -0.14 -20.55
CA GLU A 122 9.83 0.44 -21.73
C GLU A 122 11.30 0.73 -21.41
N THR A 123 12.19 0.55 -22.37
CA THR A 123 13.60 0.94 -22.21
C THR A 123 13.78 2.28 -22.88
N ASP A 124 14.02 3.31 -22.09
CA ASP A 124 14.51 4.58 -22.58
C ASP A 124 16.04 4.45 -22.76
N LYS A 125 16.52 4.83 -23.95
CA LYS A 125 17.94 4.78 -24.28
C LYS A 125 18.78 5.73 -23.41
N GLU A 126 18.17 6.75 -22.84
CA GLU A 126 18.85 7.76 -22.00
C GLU A 126 18.58 7.55 -20.51
N ASN A 127 17.36 7.11 -20.13
CA ASN A 127 16.91 7.08 -18.73
C ASN A 127 16.71 5.68 -18.13
N GLY A 128 17.02 4.61 -18.90
CA GLY A 128 16.93 3.23 -18.41
C GLY A 128 15.52 2.64 -18.46
N VAL A 129 15.19 1.77 -17.50
CA VAL A 129 13.90 1.04 -17.49
C VAL A 129 12.79 1.91 -16.90
N ILE A 130 11.78 2.21 -17.72
CA ILE A 130 10.57 2.91 -17.31
C ILE A 130 9.44 1.89 -17.13
N ALA A 131 8.92 1.79 -15.91
CA ALA A 131 7.72 0.99 -15.67
C ALA A 131 6.48 1.72 -16.19
N ARG A 132 5.70 1.03 -17.03
CA ARG A 132 4.41 1.49 -17.57
C ARG A 132 3.23 0.89 -16.84
N GLN A 133 3.39 -0.36 -16.40
CA GLN A 133 2.38 -1.05 -15.60
C GLN A 133 3.04 -1.83 -14.49
N ILE A 134 2.45 -1.73 -13.31
CA ILE A 134 2.85 -2.51 -12.13
C ILE A 134 1.64 -3.24 -11.60
N ARG A 135 1.86 -4.46 -11.12
CA ARG A 135 0.88 -5.18 -10.33
C ARG A 135 1.19 -4.97 -8.86
N ILE A 136 0.17 -4.67 -8.07
CA ILE A 136 0.25 -4.61 -6.61
C ILE A 136 -0.58 -5.76 -6.03
N SER A 137 -0.06 -6.41 -5.00
CA SER A 137 -0.74 -7.50 -4.28
C SER A 137 -0.52 -7.38 -2.78
N GLU A 138 -1.60 -7.50 -2.03
CA GLU A 138 -1.52 -7.48 -0.57
C GLU A 138 -1.27 -8.89 -0.01
N PRO A 139 -0.35 -9.04 0.95
CA PRO A 139 -0.16 -10.25 1.72
C PRO A 139 -1.45 -10.74 2.40
N GLN A 140 -1.77 -12.01 2.17
CA GLN A 140 -2.92 -12.69 2.78
C GLN A 140 -2.56 -13.21 4.17
N LEU A 141 -2.45 -12.29 5.12
CA LEU A 141 -2.21 -12.59 6.53
C LEU A 141 -3.53 -12.50 7.32
N PRO A 142 -3.77 -13.37 8.31
CA PRO A 142 -4.94 -13.27 9.17
C PRO A 142 -4.90 -12.01 10.03
N ALA A 143 -6.07 -11.52 10.45
CA ALA A 143 -6.18 -10.31 11.27
C ALA A 143 -5.46 -10.43 12.64
N SER A 144 -5.24 -11.65 13.12
CA SER A 144 -4.42 -11.91 14.32
C SER A 144 -2.98 -11.42 14.18
N ASP A 145 -2.48 -11.27 12.95
CA ASP A 145 -1.07 -11.01 12.68
C ASP A 145 -0.76 -9.49 12.64
N ILE A 146 -1.79 -8.65 12.71
CA ILE A 146 -1.70 -7.19 12.68
C ILE A 146 -0.76 -6.65 13.76
N THR A 147 -0.78 -7.26 14.95
CA THR A 147 -0.02 -6.81 16.13
C THR A 147 1.30 -7.54 16.32
N LEU A 148 1.69 -8.43 15.39
CA LEU A 148 2.96 -9.14 15.49
C LEU A 148 4.13 -8.17 15.32
N ASP A 149 5.17 -8.36 16.12
CA ASP A 149 6.44 -7.68 15.90
C ASP A 149 7.08 -8.09 14.57
N SER A 150 8.08 -7.33 14.13
CA SER A 150 8.78 -7.57 12.86
C SER A 150 9.35 -8.99 12.73
N TYR A 151 9.77 -9.64 13.82
CA TYR A 151 10.35 -10.98 13.75
C TYR A 151 9.27 -12.02 13.48
N HIS A 152 8.19 -12.02 14.25
CA HIS A 152 7.09 -12.97 14.09
C HIS A 152 6.32 -12.72 12.79
N LEU A 153 6.17 -11.45 12.39
CA LEU A 153 5.56 -11.09 11.12
C LEU A 153 6.35 -11.67 9.93
N ARG A 154 7.69 -11.60 9.97
CA ARG A 154 8.54 -12.24 8.95
C ARG A 154 8.38 -13.75 8.92
N GLN A 155 8.23 -14.41 10.07
CA GLN A 155 8.02 -15.85 10.13
C GLN A 155 6.70 -16.25 9.46
N GLU A 156 5.60 -15.55 9.77
CA GLU A 156 4.30 -15.83 9.15
C GLU A 156 4.29 -15.51 7.65
N ILE A 157 4.90 -14.40 7.21
CA ILE A 157 5.10 -14.11 5.78
C ILE A 157 5.87 -15.24 5.11
N THR A 158 6.98 -15.68 5.69
CA THR A 158 7.81 -16.77 5.14
C THR A 158 7.02 -18.08 5.03
N LYS A 159 6.29 -18.44 6.08
CA LYS A 159 5.45 -19.64 6.14
C LYS A 159 4.37 -19.62 5.06
N LYS A 160 3.63 -18.51 4.93
CA LYS A 160 2.58 -18.34 3.92
C LYS A 160 3.15 -18.31 2.49
N ALA A 161 4.34 -17.75 2.31
CA ALA A 161 5.04 -17.75 1.03
C ALA A 161 5.41 -19.19 0.62
N ASN A 162 5.97 -19.97 1.54
CA ASN A 162 6.32 -21.38 1.30
C ASN A 162 5.07 -22.25 1.02
N GLN A 163 3.92 -21.86 1.57
CA GLN A 163 2.63 -22.51 1.29
C GLN A 163 1.99 -22.06 -0.03
N GLY A 164 2.55 -21.05 -0.71
CA GLY A 164 1.94 -20.48 -1.93
C GLY A 164 0.64 -19.70 -1.69
N THR A 165 0.34 -19.36 -0.44
CA THR A 165 -0.93 -18.70 -0.06
C THR A 165 -0.78 -17.22 0.27
N LEU A 166 0.44 -16.69 0.28
CA LEU A 166 0.70 -15.31 0.69
C LEU A 166 0.15 -14.28 -0.31
N LEU A 167 0.33 -14.51 -1.60
CA LEU A 167 -0.03 -13.56 -2.66
C LEU A 167 -1.11 -14.19 -3.51
N LEU A 168 -2.37 -13.77 -3.30
CA LEU A 168 -3.52 -14.26 -4.04
C LEU A 168 -4.13 -13.08 -4.82
N PRO A 169 -3.79 -12.91 -6.12
CA PRO A 169 -4.17 -11.73 -6.92
C PRO A 169 -5.68 -11.47 -6.94
N ASP A 170 -6.48 -12.54 -6.98
CA ASP A 170 -7.94 -12.46 -7.08
C ASP A 170 -8.65 -12.13 -5.76
N LYS A 171 -7.90 -12.14 -4.65
CA LYS A 171 -8.38 -11.82 -3.31
C LYS A 171 -7.87 -10.48 -2.79
N ALA A 172 -7.24 -9.67 -3.64
CA ALA A 172 -6.79 -8.33 -3.28
C ALA A 172 -7.99 -7.52 -2.72
N PRO A 173 -7.98 -7.17 -1.42
CA PRO A 173 -9.12 -6.54 -0.77
C PRO A 173 -9.40 -5.13 -1.33
N LEU A 174 -8.39 -4.50 -1.93
CA LEU A 174 -8.47 -3.19 -2.59
C LEU A 174 -9.20 -3.23 -3.95
N GLY A 175 -9.45 -4.39 -4.57
CA GLY A 175 -10.20 -4.48 -5.82
C GLY A 175 -9.50 -3.90 -7.07
N PHE A 176 -8.35 -3.25 -6.91
CA PHE A 176 -7.43 -2.83 -7.97
C PHE A 176 -6.08 -3.54 -7.80
N SER A 177 -5.65 -4.25 -8.85
CA SER A 177 -4.37 -4.99 -8.83
C SER A 177 -3.36 -4.45 -9.83
N VAL A 178 -3.79 -3.68 -10.84
CA VAL A 178 -2.91 -3.16 -11.89
C VAL A 178 -2.96 -1.64 -11.90
N TRP A 179 -1.78 -1.05 -11.79
CA TRP A 179 -1.57 0.38 -11.85
C TRP A 179 -0.86 0.73 -13.15
N THR A 180 -1.35 1.76 -13.83
CA THR A 180 -0.80 2.27 -15.09
C THR A 180 -0.20 3.65 -14.86
N ARG A 181 0.99 3.88 -15.41
CA ARG A 181 1.66 5.18 -15.34
C ARG A 181 0.98 6.18 -16.26
N THR A 182 0.60 7.35 -15.75
CA THR A 182 -0.19 8.35 -16.51
C THR A 182 0.61 9.52 -17.09
N GLY A 183 1.92 9.64 -16.79
CA GLY A 183 2.76 10.71 -17.34
C GLY A 183 4.25 10.33 -17.43
N GLY A 184 4.93 10.90 -18.43
CA GLY A 184 6.40 10.97 -18.52
C GLY A 184 6.98 11.90 -17.44
N GLU A 185 8.30 11.86 -17.23
CA GLU A 185 9.06 12.55 -16.17
C GLU A 185 8.28 13.62 -15.40
N ILE A 186 8.04 13.37 -14.11
CA ILE A 186 7.51 14.41 -13.24
C ILE A 186 8.59 15.50 -13.14
N THR A 187 8.34 16.65 -13.75
CA THR A 187 9.15 17.85 -13.53
C THR A 187 8.81 18.38 -12.15
N TRP A 188 9.72 18.15 -11.20
CA TRP A 188 9.54 18.61 -9.82
C TRP A 188 9.76 20.13 -9.74
N PRO A 189 8.85 20.91 -9.14
CA PRO A 189 9.23 22.24 -8.68
C PRO A 189 10.38 22.07 -7.67
N LYS A 190 11.49 22.78 -7.88
CA LYS A 190 12.65 22.80 -6.97
C LYS A 190 12.19 23.16 -5.55
N GLN A 191 11.88 22.16 -4.73
CA GLN A 191 11.74 22.34 -3.29
C GLN A 191 12.82 21.51 -2.61
N ARG A 192 13.92 22.23 -2.33
CA ARG A 192 14.99 22.01 -1.36
C ARG A 192 15.29 20.55 -1.05
N LEU A 193 16.17 19.98 -1.88
CA LEU A 193 17.19 19.06 -1.40
C LEU A 193 17.96 19.81 -0.31
N PHE A 194 17.85 19.34 0.93
CA PHE A 194 18.79 19.65 2.00
C PHE A 194 19.69 18.44 2.19
#